data_AF-A0A0R1V6G9-F1
#
_entry.id   AF-A0A0R1V6G9-F1
#
_cell.length_a   1.000
_cell.length_b   1.000
_cell.length_c   1.000
_cell.angle_alpha   90.00
_cell.angle_beta   90.00
_cell.angle_gamma   90.00
#
_symmetry.space_group_name_H-M   'P 1'
#
loop_
_entity.id
_entity.type
_entity.pdbx_description
1 polymer ?
#
loop_
_entity_poly.entity_id
_entity_poly.type
_entity_poly.pdbx_seq_one_letter_code
_entity_poly.pdbx_strand_id
1 'polypeptide(L)'
;MQWTAIVVETTSEVVETVSYLLTDAGAKGIQVEDAADYAHLKPGKYGPYGEIVDPESLKHRQSGAAITGYFPPNQFGPELIDEIKTRVAKLNEFGLNPGSFKVTFAPVDETDWATEWQKYYHPVRVTHELTIVPQWETYQAHDSEKIIFMDPGMAFGTGTHPTTQLMLQALEISLRGGERMIDVGTGSGILSIAAKLLGTGDVRAYDIDQVAVDSARRNVELNPQAQGITFGGK
;
A
#
# COMPACT_ATOMS: atom_id res chain seq x y z
N MET A 1 -15.80 9.10 -4.55
CA MET A 1 -17.14 8.51 -4.80
C MET A 1 -17.14 7.16 -4.10
N GLN A 2 -18.18 6.78 -3.37
CA GLN A 2 -18.04 5.63 -2.46
C GLN A 2 -18.15 4.30 -3.20
N TRP A 3 -17.15 3.45 -3.03
CA TRP A 3 -17.18 2.06 -3.46
C TRP A 3 -18.14 1.28 -2.56
N THR A 4 -18.59 0.11 -3.01
CA THR A 4 -19.38 -0.80 -2.19
C THR A 4 -18.68 -2.14 -2.08
N ALA A 5 -18.48 -2.62 -0.86
CA ALA A 5 -18.04 -3.99 -0.59
C ALA A 5 -19.27 -4.87 -0.40
N ILE A 6 -19.39 -5.93 -1.19
CA ILE A 6 -20.38 -7.00 -0.99
C ILE A 6 -19.66 -8.20 -0.41
N VAL A 7 -20.09 -8.68 0.75
CA VAL A 7 -19.50 -9.82 1.45
C VAL A 7 -20.45 -11.00 1.39
N VAL A 8 -19.95 -12.14 0.92
CA VAL A 8 -20.64 -13.43 0.92
C VAL A 8 -19.97 -14.33 1.94
N GLU A 9 -20.64 -14.55 3.07
CA GLU A 9 -20.23 -15.52 4.09
C GLU A 9 -20.84 -16.88 3.76
N THR A 10 -20.00 -17.92 3.58
CA THR A 10 -20.43 -19.25 3.11
C THR A 10 -19.39 -20.31 3.51
N THR A 11 -19.46 -21.52 2.94
CA THR A 11 -18.50 -22.61 3.16
C THR A 11 -17.23 -22.40 2.35
N SER A 12 -16.11 -22.98 2.81
CA SER A 12 -14.83 -22.98 2.09
C SER A 12 -14.90 -23.68 0.72
N GLU A 13 -15.85 -24.62 0.56
CA GLU A 13 -16.04 -25.41 -0.68
C GLU A 13 -16.34 -24.53 -1.90
N VAL A 14 -17.09 -23.43 -1.71
CA VAL A 14 -17.59 -22.62 -2.82
C VAL A 14 -16.80 -21.34 -3.06
N VAL A 15 -15.68 -21.14 -2.37
CA VAL A 15 -14.85 -19.91 -2.42
C VAL A 15 -14.52 -19.49 -3.85
N GLU A 16 -13.98 -20.42 -4.64
CA GLU A 16 -13.59 -20.15 -6.04
C GLU A 16 -14.80 -19.76 -6.89
N THR A 17 -15.92 -20.46 -6.70
CA THR A 17 -17.12 -20.22 -7.50
C THR A 17 -17.75 -18.88 -7.13
N VAL A 18 -17.84 -18.56 -5.83
CA VAL A 18 -18.37 -17.28 -5.36
C VAL A 18 -17.47 -16.11 -5.77
N SER A 19 -16.15 -16.29 -5.74
CA SER A 19 -15.18 -15.31 -6.24
C SER A 19 -15.39 -15.02 -7.72
N TYR A 20 -15.64 -16.06 -8.52
CA TYR A 20 -16.00 -15.91 -9.92
C TYR A 20 -17.35 -15.19 -10.09
N LEU A 21 -18.38 -15.58 -9.35
CA LEU A 21 -19.72 -14.96 -9.41
C LEU A 21 -19.65 -13.45 -9.14
N LEU A 22 -18.88 -13.03 -8.13
CA LEU A 22 -18.69 -11.62 -7.81
C LEU A 22 -17.91 -10.87 -8.89
N THR A 23 -16.88 -11.50 -9.46
CA THR A 23 -16.11 -10.93 -10.57
C THR A 23 -16.99 -10.73 -11.80
N ASP A 24 -17.76 -11.75 -12.18
CA ASP A 24 -18.70 -11.72 -13.30
C ASP A 24 -19.82 -10.70 -13.09
N ALA A 25 -20.27 -10.52 -11.84
CA ALA A 25 -21.20 -9.48 -11.44
C ALA A 25 -20.61 -8.04 -11.51
N GLY A 26 -19.31 -7.89 -11.75
CA GLY A 26 -18.66 -6.59 -11.93
C GLY A 26 -17.69 -6.17 -10.83
N ALA A 27 -17.36 -7.04 -9.87
CA ALA A 27 -16.33 -6.71 -8.88
C ALA A 27 -14.97 -6.42 -9.56
N LYS A 28 -14.26 -5.38 -9.09
CA LYS A 28 -12.92 -5.02 -9.57
C LYS A 28 -11.79 -5.63 -8.73
N GLY A 29 -12.13 -6.15 -7.56
CA GLY A 29 -11.21 -6.85 -6.69
C GLY A 29 -11.97 -7.85 -5.83
N ILE A 30 -11.30 -8.94 -5.47
CA ILE A 30 -11.81 -9.99 -4.60
C ILE A 30 -10.85 -10.12 -3.42
N GLN A 31 -11.38 -10.10 -2.20
CA GLN A 31 -10.69 -10.51 -0.99
C GLN A 31 -11.34 -11.79 -0.47
N VAL A 32 -10.52 -12.77 -0.09
CA VAL A 32 -10.97 -14.03 0.49
C VAL A 32 -10.40 -14.16 1.90
N GLU A 33 -11.26 -14.46 2.86
CA GLU A 33 -10.89 -14.85 4.21
C GLU A 33 -11.49 -16.22 4.51
N ASP A 34 -10.67 -17.27 4.43
CA ASP A 34 -11.11 -18.65 4.67
C ASP A 34 -10.49 -19.21 5.96
N ALA A 35 -11.32 -19.82 6.81
CA ALA A 35 -10.85 -20.55 7.99
C ALA A 35 -9.98 -21.76 7.61
N ALA A 36 -10.21 -22.35 6.43
CA ALA A 36 -9.44 -23.51 5.94
C ALA A 36 -7.96 -23.17 5.70
N ASP A 37 -7.63 -21.92 5.35
CA ASP A 37 -6.24 -21.48 5.14
C ASP A 37 -5.39 -21.59 6.42
N TYR A 38 -6.05 -21.47 7.57
CA TYR A 38 -5.41 -21.50 8.89
C TYR A 38 -5.53 -22.87 9.58
N ALA A 39 -6.37 -23.78 9.08
CA ALA A 39 -6.67 -25.07 9.70
C ALA A 39 -5.43 -25.98 9.88
N HIS A 40 -4.39 -25.76 9.06
CA HIS A 40 -3.15 -26.53 9.11
C HIS A 40 -1.95 -25.74 9.63
N LEU A 41 -2.15 -24.46 9.99
CA LEU A 41 -1.12 -23.61 10.53
C LEU A 41 -0.78 -24.06 11.96
N LYS A 42 0.48 -24.42 12.19
CA LYS A 42 1.00 -24.76 13.51
C LYS A 42 2.02 -23.71 13.96
N PRO A 43 2.18 -23.47 15.26
CA PRO A 43 3.29 -22.66 15.76
C PRO A 43 4.62 -23.19 15.20
N GLY A 44 5.40 -22.34 14.54
CA GLY A 44 6.62 -22.80 13.88
C GLY A 44 7.29 -21.77 13.00
N LYS A 45 8.43 -22.18 12.42
CA LYS A 45 9.18 -21.39 11.44
C LYS A 45 8.69 -21.75 10.04
N TYR A 46 8.23 -20.75 9.31
CA TYR A 46 7.86 -20.86 7.90
C TYR A 46 8.85 -20.08 7.05
N GLY A 47 8.78 -20.26 5.73
CA GLY A 47 9.60 -19.51 4.76
C GLY A 47 11.12 -19.82 4.77
N PRO A 48 11.86 -19.34 3.77
CA PRO A 48 13.31 -19.53 3.67
C PRO A 48 14.10 -18.73 4.72
N TYR A 49 13.46 -17.76 5.39
CA TYR A 49 14.08 -16.89 6.38
C TYR A 49 13.65 -17.20 7.83
N GLY A 50 12.77 -18.18 8.02
CA GLY A 50 12.44 -18.72 9.34
C GLY A 50 11.48 -17.85 10.14
N GLU A 51 10.52 -17.22 9.45
CA GLU A 51 9.44 -16.43 10.02
C GLU A 51 8.69 -17.25 11.08
N ILE A 52 8.70 -16.78 12.33
CA ILE A 52 7.98 -17.42 13.43
C ILE A 52 6.52 -17.03 13.32
N VAL A 53 5.66 -18.00 13.02
CA VAL A 53 4.23 -17.80 12.92
C VAL A 53 3.56 -18.49 14.11
N ASP A 54 2.76 -17.74 14.85
CA ASP A 54 1.88 -18.25 15.89
C ASP A 54 0.42 -18.05 15.44
N PRO A 55 -0.32 -19.13 15.12
CA PRO A 55 -1.72 -19.05 14.69
C PRO A 55 -2.63 -18.35 15.71
N GLU A 56 -2.34 -18.43 17.02
CA GLU A 56 -3.16 -17.79 18.06
C GLU A 56 -2.98 -16.28 18.09
N SER A 57 -1.86 -15.77 17.57
CA SER A 57 -1.59 -14.34 17.45
C SER A 57 -2.25 -13.70 16.21
N LEU A 58 -2.68 -14.52 15.25
CA LEU A 58 -3.27 -14.07 13.99
C LEU A 58 -4.79 -14.00 14.13
N LYS A 59 -5.36 -12.79 14.00
CA LYS A 59 -6.81 -12.63 13.87
C LYS A 59 -7.24 -13.21 12.53
N HIS A 60 -7.99 -14.30 12.56
CA HIS A 60 -8.51 -14.96 11.36
C HIS A 60 -9.93 -15.48 11.59
N ARG A 61 -10.62 -15.76 10.48
CA ARG A 61 -11.98 -16.31 10.49
C ARG A 61 -11.97 -17.72 11.09
N GLN A 62 -12.90 -17.98 12.00
CA GLN A 62 -12.94 -19.25 12.75
C GLN A 62 -13.76 -20.35 12.04
N SER A 63 -14.64 -19.99 11.11
CA SER A 63 -15.47 -20.96 10.37
C SER A 63 -15.90 -20.47 9.00
N GLY A 64 -15.92 -21.39 8.04
CA GLY A 64 -16.27 -21.12 6.64
C GLY A 64 -15.37 -20.07 6.01
N ALA A 65 -15.88 -19.42 4.97
CA ALA A 65 -15.19 -18.38 4.23
C ALA A 65 -16.04 -17.11 4.12
N ALA A 66 -15.37 -15.96 4.03
CA ALA A 66 -15.95 -14.70 3.61
C ALA A 66 -15.27 -14.24 2.32
N ILE A 67 -16.07 -14.06 1.27
CA ILE A 67 -15.62 -13.58 -0.03
C ILE A 67 -16.17 -12.18 -0.22
N THR A 68 -15.28 -11.19 -0.31
CA THR A 68 -15.63 -9.78 -0.47
C THR A 68 -15.32 -9.32 -1.88
N GLY A 69 -16.34 -8.83 -2.59
CA GLY A 69 -16.19 -8.18 -3.89
C GLY A 69 -16.31 -6.66 -3.78
N TYR A 70 -15.40 -5.94 -4.42
CA TYR A 70 -15.39 -4.47 -4.44
C TYR A 70 -15.98 -3.91 -5.73
N PHE A 71 -17.06 -3.14 -5.61
CA PHE A 71 -17.82 -2.59 -6.73
C PHE A 71 -17.67 -1.07 -6.81
N PRO A 72 -17.35 -0.51 -7.97
CA PRO A 72 -17.34 0.94 -8.16
C PRO A 72 -18.78 1.50 -8.14
N PRO A 73 -18.96 2.80 -7.83
CA PRO A 73 -20.28 3.40 -7.63
C PRO A 73 -21.26 3.27 -8.80
N ASN A 74 -20.76 3.08 -10.02
CA ASN A 74 -21.56 2.91 -11.24
C ASN A 74 -21.94 1.45 -11.55
N GLN A 75 -21.48 0.48 -10.75
CA GLN A 75 -21.72 -0.95 -10.95
C GLN A 75 -22.48 -1.60 -9.79
N PHE A 76 -22.84 -0.83 -8.77
CA PHE A 76 -23.66 -1.29 -7.66
C PHE A 76 -25.11 -0.82 -7.78
N GLY A 77 -26.05 -1.77 -7.68
CA GLY A 77 -27.50 -1.52 -7.55
C GLY A 77 -28.11 -2.47 -6.51
N PRO A 78 -29.17 -2.08 -5.77
CA PRO A 78 -29.78 -2.96 -4.75
C PRO A 78 -30.19 -4.34 -5.27
N GLU A 79 -30.60 -4.43 -6.54
CA GLU A 79 -30.95 -5.65 -7.24
C GLU A 79 -29.79 -6.65 -7.35
N LEU A 80 -28.55 -6.17 -7.37
CA LEU A 80 -27.36 -7.01 -7.47
C LEU A 80 -27.22 -7.94 -6.26
N ILE A 81 -27.65 -7.50 -5.08
CA ILE A 81 -27.60 -8.30 -3.86
C ILE A 81 -28.52 -9.51 -3.98
N ASP A 82 -29.72 -9.32 -4.50
CA ASP A 82 -30.69 -10.41 -4.66
C ASP A 82 -30.32 -11.34 -5.81
N GLU A 83 -29.67 -10.81 -6.86
CA GLU A 83 -29.04 -11.62 -7.90
C GLU A 83 -27.95 -12.53 -7.32
N ILE A 84 -27.00 -11.97 -6.55
CA ILE A 84 -25.91 -12.72 -5.92
C ILE A 84 -26.47 -13.81 -5.00
N LYS A 85 -27.43 -13.48 -4.13
CA LYS A 85 -28.10 -14.48 -3.26
C LYS A 85 -28.70 -15.62 -4.07
N THR A 86 -29.39 -15.30 -5.16
CA THR A 86 -30.02 -16.30 -6.03
C THR A 86 -28.98 -17.19 -6.70
N ARG A 87 -27.88 -16.61 -7.19
CA ARG A 87 -26.79 -17.34 -7.86
C ARG A 87 -26.05 -18.24 -6.88
N VAL A 88 -25.79 -17.78 -5.65
CA VAL A 88 -25.18 -18.58 -4.58
C VAL A 88 -26.09 -19.73 -4.16
N ALA A 89 -27.40 -19.50 -4.01
CA ALA A 89 -28.35 -20.56 -3.67
C ALA A 89 -28.41 -21.69 -4.71
N LYS A 90 -28.31 -21.32 -6.00
CA LYS A 90 -28.31 -22.26 -7.13
C LYS A 90 -27.06 -23.14 -7.22
N LEU A 91 -25.99 -22.85 -6.46
CA LEU A 91 -24.78 -23.68 -6.47
C LEU A 91 -25.07 -25.13 -6.07
N ASN A 92 -26.06 -25.35 -5.20
CA ASN A 92 -26.53 -26.69 -4.83
C ASN A 92 -27.00 -27.52 -6.05
N GLU A 93 -27.59 -26.87 -7.07
CA GLU A 93 -28.04 -27.54 -8.30
C GLU A 93 -26.88 -28.07 -9.14
N PHE A 94 -25.69 -27.48 -8.97
CA PHE A 94 -24.45 -27.88 -9.63
C PHE A 94 -23.59 -28.84 -8.77
N GLY A 95 -24.12 -29.30 -7.64
CA GLY A 95 -23.40 -30.21 -6.72
C GLY A 95 -22.36 -29.52 -5.84
N LEU A 96 -22.42 -28.19 -5.73
CA LEU A 96 -21.57 -27.40 -4.84
C LEU A 96 -22.40 -26.96 -3.62
N ASN A 97 -21.93 -27.22 -2.40
CA ASN A 97 -22.70 -26.94 -1.20
C ASN A 97 -22.27 -25.61 -0.53
N PRO A 98 -23.00 -24.49 -0.73
CA PRO A 98 -22.71 -23.22 -0.06
C PRO A 98 -23.07 -23.21 1.44
N GLY A 99 -23.69 -24.28 1.95
CA GLY A 99 -24.19 -24.34 3.32
C GLY A 99 -25.18 -23.21 3.65
N SER A 100 -25.22 -22.79 4.92
CA SER A 100 -25.87 -21.54 5.30
C SER A 100 -25.00 -20.37 4.84
N PHE A 101 -25.54 -19.50 4.00
CA PHE A 101 -24.82 -18.32 3.52
C PHE A 101 -25.52 -17.02 3.91
N LYS A 102 -24.73 -15.94 3.99
CA LYS A 102 -25.22 -14.59 4.27
C LYS A 102 -24.54 -13.62 3.31
N VAL A 103 -25.35 -12.75 2.69
CA VAL A 103 -24.86 -11.69 1.81
C VAL A 103 -25.12 -10.36 2.47
N THR A 104 -24.07 -9.59 2.73
CA THR A 104 -24.13 -8.23 3.27
C THR A 104 -23.41 -7.26 2.34
N PHE A 105 -23.68 -5.98 2.50
CA PHE A 105 -22.95 -4.93 1.79
C PHE A 105 -22.74 -3.73 2.70
N ALA A 106 -21.65 -3.01 2.45
CA ALA A 106 -21.33 -1.77 3.14
C ALA A 106 -20.61 -0.79 2.18
N PRO A 107 -20.84 0.52 2.32
CA PRO A 107 -20.02 1.50 1.62
C PRO A 107 -18.57 1.40 2.11
N VAL A 108 -17.63 1.51 1.18
CA VAL A 108 -16.20 1.66 1.45
C VAL A 108 -15.82 3.08 1.07
N ASP A 109 -15.39 3.84 2.06
CA ASP A 109 -14.94 5.20 1.83
C ASP A 109 -13.50 5.16 1.26
N GLU A 110 -13.29 5.71 0.06
CA GLU A 110 -11.97 5.77 -0.58
C GLU A 110 -10.95 6.48 0.33
N THR A 111 -11.44 7.42 1.15
CA THR A 111 -10.66 8.22 2.09
C THR A 111 -10.02 7.39 3.21
N ASP A 112 -10.69 6.35 3.71
CA ASP A 112 -10.13 5.50 4.77
C ASP A 112 -8.98 4.65 4.23
N TRP A 113 -9.14 4.00 3.06
CA TRP A 113 -8.09 3.13 2.50
C TRP A 113 -6.84 3.90 2.05
N ALA A 114 -7.01 5.06 1.43
CA ALA A 114 -5.88 5.85 0.92
C ALA A 114 -5.08 6.56 2.02
N THR A 115 -5.60 6.66 3.24
CA THR A 115 -4.96 7.37 4.36
C THR A 115 -4.65 6.48 5.56
N GLU A 116 -5.16 5.25 5.64
CA GLU A 116 -4.88 4.35 6.79
C GLU A 116 -3.38 4.11 7.00
N TRP A 117 -2.61 4.01 5.91
CA TRP A 117 -1.16 3.87 5.98
C TRP A 117 -0.46 5.09 6.61
N GLN A 118 -1.06 6.29 6.52
CA GLN A 118 -0.51 7.51 7.13
C GLN A 118 -0.47 7.41 8.65
N LYS A 119 -1.39 6.66 9.27
CA LYS A 119 -1.41 6.43 10.73
C LYS A 119 -0.20 5.65 11.23
N TYR A 120 0.45 4.90 10.35
CA TYR A 120 1.62 4.07 10.67
C TYR A 120 2.92 4.66 10.13
N TYR A 121 2.84 5.78 9.40
CA TYR A 121 3.98 6.44 8.80
C TYR A 121 4.42 7.59 9.69
N HIS A 122 5.44 7.33 10.51
CA HIS A 122 6.00 8.24 11.50
C HIS A 122 7.40 8.74 11.09
N PRO A 123 7.92 9.80 11.73
CA PRO A 123 9.30 10.24 11.56
C PRO A 123 10.30 9.11 11.78
N VAL A 124 11.23 8.95 10.85
CA VAL A 124 12.30 7.95 10.94
C VAL A 124 13.63 8.62 10.67
N ARG A 125 14.53 8.55 11.65
CA ARG A 125 15.94 8.89 11.46
C ARG A 125 16.63 7.75 10.73
N VAL A 126 17.10 8.02 9.52
CA VAL A 126 17.66 6.99 8.61
C VAL A 126 19.19 6.95 8.68
N THR A 127 19.82 8.09 8.92
CA THR A 127 21.27 8.24 8.97
C THR A 127 21.69 9.16 10.13
N HIS A 128 22.99 9.46 10.25
CA HIS A 128 23.44 10.39 11.27
C HIS A 128 22.90 11.81 11.00
N GLU A 129 22.79 12.23 9.74
CA GLU A 129 22.32 13.57 9.40
C GLU A 129 20.87 13.62 8.90
N LEU A 130 20.28 12.54 8.39
CA LEU A 130 18.99 12.59 7.69
C LEU A 130 17.85 11.98 8.50
N THR A 131 16.78 12.77 8.66
CA THR A 131 15.51 12.34 9.25
C THR A 131 14.38 12.56 8.24
N ILE A 132 13.61 11.51 7.96
CA ILE A 132 12.43 11.58 7.08
C ILE A 132 11.22 11.86 7.94
N VAL A 133 10.43 12.86 7.55
CA VAL A 133 9.26 13.31 8.30
C VAL A 133 8.04 13.36 7.37
N PRO A 134 6.93 12.70 7.71
CA PRO A 134 5.67 12.88 6.99
C PRO A 134 5.19 14.33 7.06
N GLN A 135 4.69 14.90 5.95
CA GLN A 135 4.26 16.31 5.91
C GLN A 135 3.17 16.68 6.95
N TRP A 136 2.39 15.70 7.42
CA TRP A 136 1.31 15.88 8.39
C TRP A 136 1.76 15.77 9.85
N GLU A 137 3.02 15.39 10.11
CA GLU A 137 3.55 15.30 11.46
C GLU A 137 4.32 16.55 11.87
N THR A 138 4.13 16.96 13.12
CA THR A 138 4.97 18.01 13.73
C THR A 138 6.21 17.35 14.30
N TYR A 139 7.36 17.60 13.68
CA TYR A 139 8.66 17.10 14.15
C TYR A 139 9.60 18.27 14.42
N GLN A 140 10.23 18.25 15.59
CA GLN A 140 11.26 19.20 15.95
C GLN A 140 12.63 18.53 15.77
N ALA A 141 13.46 19.08 14.87
CA ALA A 141 14.83 18.62 14.72
C ALA A 141 15.57 18.69 16.05
N HIS A 142 16.30 17.62 16.36
CA HIS A 142 17.34 17.64 17.37
C HIS A 142 18.70 17.79 16.67
N ASP A 143 19.65 18.45 17.33
CA ASP A 143 21.03 18.60 16.83
C ASP A 143 21.13 19.26 15.43
N SER A 144 22.09 18.80 14.62
CA SER A 144 22.33 19.25 13.24
C SER A 144 21.64 18.37 12.20
N GLU A 145 20.49 17.78 12.55
CA GLU A 145 19.70 16.97 11.63
C GLU A 145 19.19 17.78 10.43
N LYS A 146 19.22 17.14 9.27
CA LYS A 146 18.65 17.59 8.00
C LYS A 146 17.33 16.84 7.81
N ILE A 147 16.23 17.56 7.97
CA ILE A 147 14.90 17.01 7.79
C ILE A 147 14.55 16.95 6.31
N ILE A 148 13.99 15.81 5.90
CA ILE A 148 13.34 15.60 4.61
C ILE A 148 11.84 15.42 4.85
N PHE A 149 11.05 16.43 4.51
CA PHE A 149 9.59 16.31 4.54
C PHE A 149 9.08 15.56 3.32
N MET A 150 8.22 14.56 3.52
CA MET A 150 7.69 13.73 2.45
C MET A 150 6.17 13.66 2.48
N ASP A 151 5.58 13.77 1.29
CA ASP A 151 4.27 13.25 0.96
C ASP A 151 4.44 12.08 -0.03
N PRO A 152 4.51 10.82 0.47
CA PRO A 152 4.68 9.67 -0.40
C PRO A 152 3.59 9.55 -1.48
N GLY A 153 2.37 10.04 -1.20
CA GLY A 153 1.23 9.91 -2.12
C GLY A 153 1.10 8.50 -2.71
N MET A 154 1.03 8.40 -4.03
CA MET A 154 1.01 7.14 -4.78
C MET A 154 2.37 6.73 -5.35
N ALA A 155 3.44 7.51 -5.13
CA ALA A 155 4.74 7.24 -5.73
C ALA A 155 5.60 6.35 -4.81
N PHE A 156 6.40 5.46 -5.41
CA PHE A 156 7.35 4.65 -4.66
C PHE A 156 8.48 5.52 -4.06
N GLY A 157 8.98 5.13 -2.89
CA GLY A 157 10.08 5.83 -2.22
C GLY A 157 9.64 6.66 -1.00
N THR A 158 8.87 6.07 -0.09
CA THR A 158 8.57 6.68 1.22
C THR A 158 9.85 6.96 2.01
N GLY A 159 10.91 6.17 1.77
CA GLY A 159 12.20 6.29 2.43
C GLY A 159 12.37 5.43 3.67
N THR A 160 11.31 4.76 4.10
CA THR A 160 11.36 3.69 5.11
C THR A 160 11.64 2.31 4.51
N HIS A 161 11.56 2.17 3.18
CA HIS A 161 11.92 0.93 2.51
C HIS A 161 13.43 0.65 2.60
N PRO A 162 13.89 -0.60 2.89
CA PRO A 162 15.31 -0.90 3.13
C PRO A 162 16.25 -0.46 2.01
N THR A 163 15.83 -0.56 0.75
CA THR A 163 16.64 -0.13 -0.40
C THR A 163 16.85 1.38 -0.41
N THR A 164 15.84 2.18 -0.06
CA THR A 164 15.97 3.63 0.03
C THR A 164 16.87 4.02 1.19
N GLN A 165 16.73 3.37 2.34
CA GLN A 165 17.59 3.62 3.51
C GLN A 165 19.07 3.35 3.19
N LEU A 166 19.37 2.23 2.52
CA LEU A 166 20.73 1.91 2.07
C LEU A 166 21.31 3.00 1.17
N MET A 167 20.51 3.51 0.22
CA MET A 167 20.96 4.56 -0.69
C MET A 167 21.15 5.90 0.03
N LEU A 168 20.29 6.25 0.99
CA LEU A 168 20.46 7.45 1.82
C LEU A 168 21.75 7.38 2.66
N GLN A 169 22.05 6.23 3.25
CA GLN A 169 23.31 5.99 3.95
C GLN A 169 24.52 6.10 3.01
N ALA A 170 24.41 5.54 1.80
CA ALA A 170 25.47 5.63 0.79
C ALA A 170 25.73 7.09 0.36
N LEU A 171 24.68 7.91 0.21
CA LEU A 171 24.81 9.33 -0.10
C LEU A 171 25.53 10.09 1.03
N GLU A 172 25.14 9.88 2.29
CA GLU A 172 25.79 10.52 3.45
C GLU A 172 27.28 10.19 3.52
N ILE A 173 27.67 8.94 3.25
CA ILE A 173 29.08 8.52 3.31
C ILE A 173 29.87 8.96 2.07
N SER A 174 29.22 9.19 0.93
CA SER A 174 29.91 9.43 -0.35
C SER A 174 30.01 10.89 -0.76
N LEU A 175 28.99 11.71 -0.46
CA LEU A 175 28.96 13.12 -0.86
C LEU A 175 29.86 13.97 0.04
N ARG A 176 30.54 14.96 -0.56
CA ARG A 176 31.42 15.92 0.11
C ARG A 176 31.03 17.37 -0.17
N GLY A 177 30.07 17.60 -1.07
CA GLY A 177 29.55 18.91 -1.45
C GLY A 177 30.06 19.36 -2.82
N GLY A 178 29.18 19.98 -3.59
CA GLY A 178 29.48 20.51 -4.92
C GLY A 178 29.51 19.49 -6.05
N GLU A 179 29.30 18.20 -5.77
CA GLU A 179 29.23 17.17 -6.81
C GLU A 179 28.01 17.37 -7.73
N ARG A 180 27.95 16.55 -8.79
CA ARG A 180 26.80 16.43 -9.67
C ARG A 180 26.26 15.02 -9.58
N MET A 181 24.94 14.90 -9.42
CA MET A 181 24.25 13.63 -9.27
C MET A 181 23.18 13.47 -10.36
N ILE A 182 23.02 12.23 -10.81
CA ILE A 182 21.85 11.80 -11.57
C ILE A 182 21.09 10.74 -10.76
N ASP A 183 19.79 10.92 -10.62
CA ASP A 183 18.86 10.01 -9.94
C ASP A 183 17.93 9.40 -10.98
N VAL A 184 18.10 8.09 -11.26
CA VAL A 184 17.37 7.37 -12.31
C VAL A 184 16.35 6.44 -11.66
N GLY A 185 15.07 6.65 -11.96
CA GLY A 185 13.98 6.07 -11.19
C GLY A 185 13.75 6.85 -9.90
N THR A 186 13.63 8.19 -10.00
CA THR A 186 13.61 9.08 -8.84
C THR A 186 12.41 8.85 -7.93
N GLY A 187 11.30 8.27 -8.45
CA GLY A 187 10.12 7.98 -7.64
C GLY A 187 9.60 9.23 -6.94
N SER A 188 9.53 9.18 -5.62
CA SER A 188 9.15 10.30 -4.75
C SER A 188 10.14 11.47 -4.71
N GLY A 189 11.33 11.36 -5.32
CA GLY A 189 12.37 12.38 -5.30
C GLY A 189 13.27 12.38 -4.06
N ILE A 190 13.09 11.44 -3.13
CA ILE A 190 13.74 11.48 -1.82
C ILE A 190 15.27 11.46 -1.87
N LEU A 191 15.88 10.67 -2.76
CA LEU A 191 17.33 10.62 -2.92
C LEU A 191 17.88 11.93 -3.48
N SER A 192 17.16 12.53 -4.42
CA SER A 192 17.49 13.83 -4.99
C SER A 192 17.41 14.96 -3.95
N ILE A 193 16.39 14.95 -3.10
CA ILE A 193 16.25 15.90 -1.98
C ILE A 193 17.39 15.70 -0.98
N ALA A 194 17.65 14.46 -0.56
CA ALA A 194 18.75 14.15 0.36
C ALA A 194 20.10 14.61 -0.20
N ALA A 195 20.38 14.37 -1.48
CA ALA A 195 21.60 14.81 -2.13
C ALA A 195 21.78 16.34 -2.10
N LYS A 196 20.71 17.10 -2.29
CA LYS A 196 20.74 18.57 -2.14
C LYS A 196 21.03 19.00 -0.70
N LEU A 197 20.40 18.36 0.29
CA LEU A 197 20.65 18.64 1.71
C LEU A 197 22.09 18.35 2.15
N LEU A 198 22.71 17.35 1.54
CA LEU A 198 24.11 16.96 1.73
C LEU A 198 25.09 17.82 0.90
N GLY A 199 24.59 18.83 0.17
CA GLY A 199 25.42 19.85 -0.48
C GLY A 199 25.73 19.60 -1.95
N THR A 200 25.05 18.68 -2.63
CA THR A 200 25.22 18.46 -4.07
C THR A 200 24.89 19.73 -4.87
N GLY A 201 25.75 20.07 -5.84
CA GLY A 201 25.62 21.27 -6.66
C GLY A 201 24.49 21.14 -7.69
N ASP A 202 24.59 20.15 -8.58
CA ASP A 202 23.61 19.86 -9.65
C ASP A 202 22.99 18.48 -9.42
N VAL A 203 21.66 18.39 -9.42
CA VAL A 203 20.93 17.12 -9.31
C VAL A 203 19.93 17.04 -10.45
N ARG A 204 20.01 15.96 -11.21
CA ARG A 204 19.07 15.66 -12.29
C ARG A 204 18.34 14.38 -11.99
N ALA A 205 17.02 14.46 -11.93
CA ALA A 205 16.16 13.38 -11.49
C ALA A 205 15.22 12.97 -12.62
N TYR A 206 15.19 11.68 -12.93
CA TYR A 206 14.41 11.14 -14.04
C TYR A 206 13.55 9.98 -13.59
N ASP A 207 12.31 9.96 -14.08
CA ASP A 207 11.44 8.80 -14.01
C ASP A 207 10.70 8.62 -15.34
N ILE A 208 10.31 7.38 -15.65
CA ILE A 208 9.48 7.10 -16.83
C ILE A 208 7.99 7.32 -16.54
N ASP A 209 7.60 7.31 -15.27
CA ASP A 209 6.22 7.55 -14.84
C ASP A 209 6.02 9.03 -14.48
N GLN A 210 5.11 9.69 -15.18
CA GLN A 210 4.79 11.10 -14.93
C GLN A 210 4.22 11.32 -13.51
N VAL A 211 3.52 10.33 -12.94
CA VAL A 211 3.01 10.39 -11.56
C VAL A 211 4.15 10.48 -10.55
N ALA A 212 5.24 9.75 -10.78
CA ALA A 212 6.44 9.81 -9.96
C ALA A 212 7.11 11.19 -10.09
N VAL A 213 7.30 11.68 -11.31
CA VAL A 213 7.91 13.01 -11.53
C VAL A 213 7.10 14.12 -10.84
N ASP A 214 5.77 14.07 -10.90
CA ASP A 214 4.91 15.07 -10.25
C ASP A 214 4.91 14.92 -8.72
N SER A 215 5.05 13.70 -8.20
CA SER A 215 5.27 13.47 -6.76
C SER A 215 6.62 14.06 -6.31
N ALA A 216 7.70 13.83 -7.06
CA ALA A 216 9.02 14.35 -6.74
C ALA A 216 9.05 15.89 -6.71
N ARG A 217 8.38 16.54 -7.67
CA ARG A 217 8.25 18.01 -7.67
C ARG A 217 7.54 18.52 -6.42
N ARG A 218 6.40 17.93 -6.06
CA ARG A 218 5.68 18.29 -4.83
C ARG A 218 6.53 18.08 -3.58
N ASN A 219 7.28 16.98 -3.50
CA ASN A 219 8.18 16.75 -2.36
C ASN A 219 9.32 17.76 -2.31
N VAL A 220 9.82 18.25 -3.43
CA VAL A 220 10.80 19.36 -3.44
C VAL A 220 10.18 20.67 -2.93
N GLU A 221 8.91 20.95 -3.22
CA GLU A 221 8.20 22.11 -2.67
C GLU A 221 8.07 22.04 -1.14
N LEU A 222 7.92 20.83 -0.59
CA LEU A 222 7.94 20.58 0.86
C LEU A 222 9.32 20.78 1.50
N ASN A 223 10.40 20.84 0.69
CA ASN A 223 11.77 21.01 1.13
C ASN A 223 12.42 22.24 0.45
N PRO A 224 12.10 23.48 0.88
CA PRO A 224 12.63 24.71 0.28
C PRO A 224 14.17 24.80 0.21
N GLN A 225 14.87 24.07 1.08
CA GLN A 225 16.31 23.97 1.12
C GLN A 225 16.91 23.04 0.03
N ALA A 226 16.08 22.26 -0.67
CA ALA A 226 16.47 21.31 -1.71
C ALA A 226 16.10 21.76 -3.13
N GLN A 227 15.93 23.06 -3.35
CA GLN A 227 15.55 23.62 -4.65
C GLN A 227 16.68 23.51 -5.70
N GLY A 228 16.30 23.67 -6.98
CA GLY A 228 17.25 23.62 -8.10
C GLY A 228 17.54 22.22 -8.64
N ILE A 229 16.67 21.25 -8.35
CA ILE A 229 16.69 19.90 -8.95
C ILE A 229 16.02 19.97 -10.33
N THR A 230 16.68 19.44 -11.35
CA THR A 230 16.11 19.36 -12.70
C THR A 230 15.40 18.04 -12.88
N PHE A 231 14.09 18.07 -13.14
CA PHE A 231 13.29 16.88 -13.39
C PHE A 231 13.05 16.62 -14.88
N GLY A 232 13.21 15.38 -15.31
CA GLY A 232 12.82 14.93 -16.65
C GLY A 232 11.89 13.73 -16.58
N GLY A 233 10.82 13.77 -17.37
CA GLY A 233 9.92 12.66 -17.63
C GLY A 233 9.85 12.36 -19.14
N LYS A 234 9.28 11.21 -19.50
CA LYS A 234 9.04 10.84 -20.90
C LYS A 234 7.67 11.28 -21.39
#